data_AF-A0A1X1CSR4-F1
#
_entry.id   AF-A0A1X1CSR4-F1
#
_cell.length_a   1.000
_cell.length_b   1.000
_cell.length_c   1.000
_cell.angle_alpha   90.00
_cell.angle_beta   90.00
_cell.angle_gamma   90.00
#
_symmetry.space_group_name_H-M   'P 1'
#
loop_
_entity.id
_entity.type
_entity.pdbx_description
1 polymer ?
#
loop_
_entity_poly.entity_id
_entity_poly.type
_entity_poly.pdbx_seq_one_letter_code
_entity_poly.pdbx_strand_id
1 'polypeptide(L)'
;MRQNGYTQNSSEAIAQYFNKASLPSQQETLGQIVVEILREGRNLNRKSLCTKLLRRLELSSGAEEERHYHQLIGLLFDREG
;
A
#
# COMPACT_ATOMS: atom_id res chain seq x y z
N MET A 1 37.67 -23.11 -17.41
CA MET A 1 36.61 -23.20 -16.39
C MET A 1 36.46 -21.84 -15.73
N ARG A 2 35.33 -21.16 -15.91
CA ARG A 2 35.00 -19.89 -15.24
C ARG A 2 33.55 -19.97 -14.77
N GLN A 3 33.33 -20.30 -13.50
CA GLN A 3 32.04 -20.18 -12.82
C GLN A 3 32.15 -19.00 -11.86
N ASN A 4 31.67 -17.83 -12.28
CA ASN A 4 31.42 -16.69 -11.39
C ASN A 4 30.17 -16.00 -11.97
N GLY A 5 29.02 -16.10 -11.32
CA GLY A 5 27.81 -15.42 -11.80
C GLY A 5 26.48 -15.69 -11.11
N TYR A 6 26.41 -16.57 -10.10
CA TYR A 6 25.11 -16.98 -9.52
C TYR A 6 24.70 -16.26 -8.22
N THR A 7 25.48 -15.33 -7.69
CA THR A 7 25.22 -14.73 -6.37
C THR A 7 24.52 -13.37 -6.38
N GLN A 8 24.29 -12.75 -7.55
CA GLN A 8 23.69 -11.41 -7.63
C GLN A 8 22.15 -11.43 -7.56
N ASN A 9 21.50 -12.56 -7.86
CA ASN A 9 20.05 -12.62 -8.08
C ASN A 9 19.23 -13.12 -6.89
N SER A 10 19.86 -13.76 -5.89
CA SER A 10 19.12 -14.38 -4.78
C SER A 10 18.58 -13.34 -3.80
N SER A 11 19.35 -12.29 -3.48
CA SER A 11 18.90 -11.21 -2.60
C SER A 11 17.73 -10.42 -3.21
N GLU A 12 17.82 -10.09 -4.50
CA GLU A 12 16.72 -9.45 -5.23
C GLU A 12 15.49 -10.35 -5.35
N ALA A 13 15.67 -11.65 -5.61
CA ALA A 13 14.56 -12.61 -5.65
C ALA A 13 13.87 -12.76 -4.29
N ILE A 14 14.63 -12.75 -3.19
CA ILE A 14 14.11 -12.78 -1.83
C ILE A 14 13.33 -11.49 -1.52
N ALA A 15 13.89 -10.33 -1.86
CA ALA A 15 13.20 -9.04 -1.70
C ALA A 15 11.92 -8.97 -2.54
N GLN A 16 11.94 -9.48 -3.78
CA GLN A 16 10.75 -9.59 -4.63
C GLN A 16 9.72 -10.58 -4.08
N TYR A 17 10.16 -11.70 -3.51
CA TYR A 17 9.28 -12.68 -2.86
C TYR A 17 8.59 -12.07 -1.64
N PHE A 18 9.32 -11.39 -0.75
CA PHE A 18 8.74 -10.71 0.40
C PHE A 18 7.89 -9.49 0.02
N ASN A 19 8.26 -8.74 -1.02
CA ASN A 19 7.40 -7.69 -1.59
C ASN A 19 6.12 -8.24 -2.22
N LYS A 20 6.13 -9.47 -2.73
CA LYS A 20 4.93 -10.19 -3.17
C LYS A 20 4.16 -10.84 -2.01
N ALA A 21 4.76 -11.00 -0.83
CA ALA A 21 4.29 -11.96 0.16
C ALA A 21 3.11 -11.51 1.01
N SER A 22 2.72 -10.24 1.04
CA SER A 22 1.50 -9.83 1.73
C SER A 22 1.17 -8.37 1.46
N LEU A 23 -0.11 -8.08 1.22
CA LEU A 23 -0.62 -6.70 1.30
C LEU A 23 -0.34 -6.13 2.70
N PRO A 24 0.01 -4.83 2.82
CA PRO A 24 0.15 -4.19 4.12
C PRO A 24 -1.14 -4.30 4.92
N SER A 25 -1.04 -4.31 6.25
CA SER A 25 -2.24 -4.30 7.10
C SER A 25 -3.06 -3.01 6.88
N GLN A 26 -4.33 -3.02 7.29
CA GLN A 26 -5.19 -1.84 7.20
C GLN A 26 -4.59 -0.63 7.95
N GLN A 27 -4.11 -0.85 9.18
CA GLN A 27 -3.48 0.18 10.00
C GLN A 27 -2.18 0.70 9.37
N GLU A 28 -1.35 -0.19 8.83
CA GLU A 28 -0.11 0.19 8.16
C GLU A 28 -0.39 1.03 6.90
N THR A 29 -1.36 0.62 6.09
CA THR A 29 -1.77 1.36 4.89
C THR A 29 -2.28 2.75 5.24
N LEU A 30 -3.18 2.85 6.23
CA LEU A 30 -3.67 4.14 6.72
C LEU A 30 -2.55 5.00 7.30
N GLY A 31 -1.63 4.41 8.07
CA GLY A 31 -0.46 5.08 8.63
C GLY A 31 0.45 5.66 7.54
N GLN A 32 0.72 4.90 6.48
CA GLN A 32 1.49 5.37 5.32
C GLN A 32 0.81 6.57 4.65
N ILE A 33 -0.51 6.51 4.45
CA ILE A 33 -1.28 7.62 3.85
C ILE A 33 -1.26 8.85 4.75
N VAL A 34 -1.40 8.68 6.07
CA VAL A 34 -1.31 9.79 7.03
C VAL A 34 0.05 10.48 6.92
N VAL A 35 1.14 9.71 6.94
CA VAL A 35 2.50 10.25 6.79
C VAL A 35 2.65 10.97 5.45
N GLU A 36 2.12 10.42 4.36
CA GLU A 36 2.13 11.04 3.04
C GLU A 36 1.41 12.39 3.03
N ILE A 37 0.20 12.47 3.57
CA ILE A 37 -0.60 13.71 3.67
C ILE A 37 0.13 14.78 4.49
N LEU A 38 0.70 14.40 5.62
CA LEU A 38 1.44 15.32 6.50
C LEU A 38 2.72 15.83 5.84
N ARG A 39 3.46 14.97 5.12
CA ARG A 39 4.66 15.36 4.36
C ARG A 39 4.35 16.32 3.21
N GLU A 40 3.17 16.23 2.62
CA GLU A 40 2.68 17.17 1.61
C GLU A 40 2.21 18.51 2.21
N GLY A 41 2.24 18.67 3.54
CA GLY A 41 1.74 19.86 4.23
C GLY A 41 0.23 20.03 4.14
N ARG A 42 -0.52 18.94 3.87
CA ARG A 42 -1.98 18.97 3.73
C ARG A 42 -2.67 18.64 5.06
N ASN A 43 -3.87 19.19 5.24
CA ASN A 43 -4.68 18.88 6.40
C ASN A 43 -5.08 17.40 6.41
N LEU A 44 -4.82 16.72 7.53
CA LEU A 44 -5.29 15.37 7.76
C LEU A 44 -6.78 15.40 8.11
N ASN A 45 -7.61 14.91 7.19
CA ASN A 45 -9.05 14.81 7.38
C ASN A 45 -9.60 13.67 6.52
N ARG A 46 -10.89 13.35 6.70
CA ARG A 46 -11.55 12.28 5.94
C ARG A 46 -11.48 12.48 4.43
N LYS A 47 -11.59 13.73 3.94
CA LYS A 47 -11.50 14.02 2.49
C LYS A 47 -10.09 13.70 1.96
N SER A 48 -9.03 14.16 2.63
CA SER A 48 -7.65 13.90 2.19
C SER A 48 -7.28 12.42 2.26
N LEU A 49 -7.77 11.70 3.28
CA LEU A 49 -7.64 10.24 3.37
C LEU A 49 -8.37 9.52 2.24
N CYS A 50 -9.65 9.82 2.01
CA CYS A 50 -10.44 9.21 0.94
C CYS A 50 -9.84 9.48 -0.44
N THR A 51 -9.37 10.70 -0.72
CA THR A 51 -8.72 11.04 -1.99
C THR A 51 -7.46 10.20 -2.23
N LYS A 52 -6.65 9.97 -1.21
CA LYS A 52 -5.46 9.10 -1.33
C LYS A 52 -5.83 7.64 -1.55
N LEU A 53 -6.81 7.12 -0.82
CA LEU A 53 -7.29 5.74 -0.97
C LEU A 53 -7.89 5.51 -2.37
N LEU A 54 -8.74 6.42 -2.85
CA LEU A 54 -9.33 6.33 -4.20
C LEU A 54 -8.25 6.34 -5.28
N ARG A 55 -7.24 7.21 -5.18
CA ARG A 55 -6.13 7.22 -6.13
C ARG A 55 -5.34 5.90 -6.12
N ARG A 56 -5.14 5.28 -4.96
CA ARG A 56 -4.45 3.97 -4.89
C ARG A 56 -5.32 2.85 -5.47
N LEU A 57 -6.64 2.89 -5.22
CA LEU A 57 -7.61 1.97 -5.82
C LEU A 57 -7.59 2.08 -7.36
N GLU A 58 -7.64 3.30 -7.91
CA GLU A 58 -7.57 3.55 -9.36
C GLU A 58 -6.28 3.00 -10.02
N LEU A 59 -5.19 2.91 -9.26
CA LEU A 59 -3.89 2.43 -9.74
C LEU A 59 -3.64 0.94 -9.43
N SER A 60 -4.47 0.33 -8.60
CA SER A 60 -4.34 -1.08 -8.24
C SER A 60 -4.71 -1.97 -9.43
N SER A 61 -4.08 -3.13 -9.54
CA SER A 61 -4.29 -4.07 -10.65
C SER A 61 -4.70 -5.47 -10.19
N GLY A 62 -4.89 -5.66 -8.88
CA GLY A 62 -5.17 -6.95 -8.27
C GLY A 62 -6.42 -6.92 -7.41
N ALA A 63 -7.28 -7.93 -7.54
CA ALA A 63 -8.56 -8.02 -6.84
C ALA A 63 -8.42 -7.94 -5.30
N GLU A 64 -7.36 -8.54 -4.73
CA GLU A 64 -7.09 -8.45 -3.29
C GLU A 64 -6.72 -7.03 -2.84
N GLU A 65 -5.97 -6.31 -3.68
CA GLU A 65 -5.57 -4.92 -3.41
C GLU A 65 -6.77 -3.98 -3.53
N GLU A 66 -7.59 -4.15 -4.57
CA GLU A 66 -8.85 -3.42 -4.73
C GLU A 66 -9.77 -3.66 -3.53
N ARG A 67 -9.94 -4.92 -3.12
CA ARG A 67 -10.75 -5.29 -1.95
C ARG A 67 -10.23 -4.64 -0.67
N HIS A 68 -8.90 -4.63 -0.48
CA HIS A 68 -8.26 -3.98 0.65
C HIS A 68 -8.57 -2.48 0.71
N TYR A 69 -8.41 -1.76 -0.41
CA TYR A 69 -8.75 -0.34 -0.46
C TYR A 69 -10.25 -0.08 -0.28
N HIS A 70 -11.13 -0.92 -0.85
CA HIS A 70 -12.58 -0.83 -0.62
C HIS A 70 -12.96 -0.97 0.85
N GLN A 71 -12.34 -1.92 1.58
CA GLN A 71 -12.56 -2.07 3.03
C GLN A 71 -12.12 -0.84 3.80
N LEU A 72 -10.93 -0.30 3.50
CA LEU A 72 -10.42 0.91 4.14
C LEU A 72 -11.31 2.14 3.88
N ILE A 73 -11.82 2.27 2.65
CA ILE A 73 -12.80 3.28 2.30
C ILE A 73 -14.06 3.08 3.15
N GLY A 74 -14.63 1.87 3.20
CA GLY A 74 -15.81 1.53 4.01
C GLY A 74 -15.67 1.96 5.48
N LEU A 75 -14.52 1.67 6.11
CA LEU A 75 -14.23 2.09 7.49
C LEU A 75 -14.31 3.61 7.71
N LEU A 76 -13.95 4.40 6.69
CA LEU A 76 -14.08 5.86 6.77
C LEU A 76 -15.53 6.31 6.63
N PHE A 77 -16.40 5.51 5.99
CA PHE A 77 -17.81 5.80 5.79
C PHE A 77 -18.74 5.28 6.91
N ASP A 78 -18.32 4.27 7.68
CA ASP A 78 -19.09 3.69 8.80
C ASP A 78 -19.24 4.58 10.05
N ARG A 79 -18.88 5.86 9.98
CA ARG A 79 -18.92 6.80 11.11
C ARG A 79 -20.19 7.65 11.22
N GLU A 80 -21.26 7.25 10.56
CA GLU A 80 -22.60 7.78 10.83
C GLU A 80 -23.33 6.86 11.81
N GLY A 81 -23.00 7.01 13.09
CA GLY A 81 -23.74 6.46 14.23
C GLY A 81 -24.03 7.57 15.22
#